data_AF-A0A7J6PAA8-F1
#
_entry.id   AF-A0A7J6PAA8-F1
#
_cell.length_a   1.000
_cell.length_b   1.000
_cell.length_c   1.000
_cell.angle_alpha   90.00
_cell.angle_beta   90.00
_cell.angle_gamma   90.00
#
_symmetry.space_group_name_H-M   'P 1'
#
loop_
_entity.id
_entity.type
_entity.pdbx_description
1 polymer ?
#
loop_
_entity_poly.entity_id
_entity_poly.type
_entity_poly.pdbx_seq_one_letter_code
_entity_poly.pdbx_strand_id
1 'polypeptide(L)'
;MYFGKAHFDHEVYDRDMPQYGYDMDDKVPTTTIERPGRSGDGTRGKWSLEDEELYMSRLARREQMLRARANSGGKRYCCGKLDKSGCGSCVFFGCTALVATVALLFTFILGPMLAQGMLDEGAVDVESVIFLGVNETACAGSAANICLDAMVAFNVQNPSFLGVKLDEFTVSVYHEGSKFASIGMPDMSLDTGENSVNETVLIVVTDLAAFDRLGSVVVNEPSVAITAKAAGLEGKSWWISLKDLEFDREISIGGFNGFQDYQPRLLNANFRPGQSTIDHAVYLGTLQFLNPTNFTILDLGSFAASLYFNGEQVGGMLTESSMGVRSRSFTDVTAVASFATTGASAQLALALAKNLVDGKDVTVTIKGYETSNAVWTNIVESVDVSMLMAAR
;
A
#
# COMPACT_ATOMS: atom_id res chain seq x y z
N MET A 1 22.68 14.54 -28.73
CA MET A 1 23.38 15.47 -27.83
C MET A 1 24.75 14.92 -27.53
N TYR A 2 25.76 15.77 -27.57
CA TYR A 2 27.18 15.47 -27.79
C TYR A 2 27.82 14.51 -26.76
N PHE A 3 28.52 13.48 -27.29
CA PHE A 3 29.58 12.75 -26.60
C PHE A 3 30.91 13.50 -26.79
N GLY A 4 31.51 13.99 -25.70
CA GLY A 4 32.85 14.58 -25.71
C GLY A 4 33.92 13.55 -25.36
N LYS A 5 34.62 13.04 -26.38
CA LYS A 5 35.88 12.30 -26.24
C LYS A 5 37.00 13.29 -25.88
N ALA A 6 37.71 13.05 -24.79
CA ALA A 6 38.97 13.74 -24.49
C ALA A 6 40.13 12.97 -25.14
N HIS A 7 40.79 13.62 -26.10
CA HIS A 7 42.10 13.28 -26.63
C HIS A 7 43.16 13.55 -25.55
N PHE A 8 44.01 12.57 -25.25
CA PHE A 8 45.28 12.81 -24.56
C PHE A 8 46.42 12.46 -25.51
N ASP A 9 47.14 13.49 -25.94
CA ASP A 9 48.40 13.36 -26.66
C ASP A 9 49.45 12.81 -25.67
N HIS A 10 49.82 11.56 -25.88
CA HIS A 10 51.04 10.96 -25.36
C HIS A 10 52.16 11.28 -26.34
N GLU A 11 53.08 12.17 -25.99
CA GLU A 11 54.43 12.10 -26.55
C GLU A 11 55.43 12.93 -25.73
N VAL A 12 56.63 12.34 -25.58
CA VAL A 12 57.90 12.91 -25.08
C VAL A 12 58.07 13.01 -23.56
N TYR A 13 58.45 11.89 -22.93
CA TYR A 13 59.51 11.84 -21.90
C TYR A 13 60.06 10.42 -21.81
N ASP A 14 60.82 10.01 -22.83
CA ASP A 14 61.56 8.75 -22.81
C ASP A 14 62.99 9.00 -23.32
N ARG A 15 63.84 9.43 -22.40
CA ARG A 15 65.31 9.29 -22.39
C ARG A 15 65.79 9.86 -21.06
N ASP A 16 66.54 9.05 -20.33
CA ASP A 16 67.14 9.33 -19.01
C ASP A 16 66.35 8.90 -17.77
N MET A 17 65.69 7.73 -17.81
CA MET A 17 65.43 6.99 -16.57
C MET A 17 66.60 6.04 -16.27
N PRO A 18 67.22 6.11 -15.08
CA PRO A 18 68.18 5.11 -14.64
C PRO A 18 67.46 3.77 -14.44
N GLN A 19 68.01 2.70 -15.02
CA GLN A 19 67.56 1.35 -14.74
C GLN A 19 67.94 0.98 -13.30
N TYR A 20 66.94 0.73 -12.46
CA TYR A 20 67.12 0.17 -11.13
C TYR A 20 67.09 -1.35 -11.24
N GLY A 21 68.25 -2.00 -11.10
CA GLY A 21 68.31 -3.41 -10.77
C GLY A 21 68.00 -3.58 -9.28
N TYR A 22 66.97 -4.37 -8.96
CA TYR A 22 66.70 -4.78 -7.60
C TYR A 22 67.48 -6.06 -7.32
N ASP A 23 68.44 -5.99 -6.40
CA ASP A 23 69.01 -7.16 -5.75
C ASP A 23 68.16 -7.47 -4.50
N MET A 24 67.71 -8.71 -4.36
CA MET A 24 66.61 -9.08 -3.45
C MET A 24 67.02 -9.30 -1.99
N ASP A 25 68.30 -9.19 -1.62
CA ASP A 25 68.76 -9.63 -0.29
C ASP A 25 69.50 -8.60 0.58
N ASP A 26 69.58 -7.31 0.24
CA ASP A 26 70.13 -6.31 1.18
C ASP A 26 69.49 -4.92 1.07
N LYS A 27 68.99 -4.40 2.20
CA LYS A 27 68.35 -3.08 2.32
C LYS A 27 69.38 -1.96 2.53
N VAL A 28 70.22 -1.69 1.53
CA VAL A 28 70.88 -0.38 1.38
C VAL A 28 71.09 -0.11 -0.12
N PRO A 29 70.58 0.99 -0.69
CA PRO A 29 70.89 1.36 -2.07
C PRO A 29 72.36 1.82 -2.15
N THR A 30 73.25 0.94 -2.57
CA THR A 30 74.62 1.30 -2.96
C THR A 30 74.63 1.78 -4.41
N THR A 31 74.78 3.09 -4.60
CA THR A 31 75.13 3.63 -5.92
C THR A 31 76.60 3.33 -6.20
N THR A 32 76.86 2.22 -6.89
CA THR A 32 78.18 1.95 -7.47
C THR A 32 78.41 2.92 -8.63
N ILE A 33 79.44 3.76 -8.53
CA ILE A 33 79.86 4.59 -9.65
C ILE A 33 80.56 3.68 -10.66
N GLU A 34 79.97 3.47 -11.83
CA GLU A 34 80.74 2.97 -12.97
C GLU A 34 81.84 3.98 -13.30
N ARG A 35 83.09 3.55 -13.11
CA ARG A 35 84.25 4.31 -13.60
C ARG A 35 84.11 4.46 -15.11
N PRO A 36 84.30 5.67 -15.67
CA PRO A 36 84.24 5.85 -17.12
C PRO A 36 85.23 4.89 -17.79
N GLY A 37 84.71 4.12 -18.75
CA GLY A 37 85.44 3.12 -19.51
C GLY A 37 86.69 3.72 -20.15
N ARG A 38 87.83 3.12 -19.83
CA ARG A 38 89.12 3.39 -20.45
C ARG A 38 89.06 2.94 -21.91
N SER A 39 89.12 3.88 -22.85
CA SER A 39 89.59 3.58 -24.21
C SER A 39 91.06 3.19 -24.10
N GLY A 40 91.40 2.05 -24.71
CA GLY A 40 92.66 1.36 -24.48
C GLY A 40 93.87 2.11 -24.98
N ASP A 41 94.84 2.30 -24.09
CA ASP A 41 96.26 2.11 -24.40
C ASP A 41 97.01 1.82 -23.09
N GLY A 42 97.96 0.89 -23.15
CA GLY A 42 98.56 0.16 -22.04
C GLY A 42 99.63 0.93 -21.28
N THR A 43 99.32 2.11 -20.73
CA THR A 43 100.21 2.79 -19.76
C THR A 43 99.43 3.30 -18.55
N ARG A 44 99.88 2.94 -17.34
CA ARG A 44 99.36 3.46 -16.07
C ARG A 44 99.74 4.94 -15.93
N GLY A 45 98.96 5.82 -16.55
CA GLY A 45 98.98 7.25 -16.21
C GLY A 45 98.59 7.42 -14.74
N LYS A 46 99.54 7.88 -13.91
CA LYS A 46 99.21 8.47 -12.61
C LYS A 46 98.28 9.64 -12.89
N TRP A 47 97.15 9.69 -12.18
CA TRP A 47 96.27 10.84 -12.22
C TRP A 47 97.11 12.06 -11.82
N SER A 48 96.96 13.15 -12.57
CA SER A 48 97.55 14.40 -12.14
C SER A 48 96.86 14.80 -10.83
N LEU A 49 97.60 15.41 -9.89
CA LEU A 49 97.05 15.86 -8.61
C LEU A 49 95.84 16.79 -8.81
N GLU A 50 95.80 17.51 -9.93
CA GLU A 50 94.69 18.37 -10.34
C GLU A 50 93.42 17.58 -10.70
N ASP A 51 93.54 16.40 -11.33
CA ASP A 51 92.37 15.56 -11.66
C ASP A 51 91.74 14.94 -10.42
N GLU A 52 92.56 14.63 -9.41
CA GLU A 52 92.12 14.07 -8.13
C GLU A 52 91.41 15.14 -7.27
N GLU A 53 91.91 16.37 -7.24
CA GLU A 53 91.23 17.50 -6.60
C GLU A 53 89.93 17.89 -7.32
N LEU A 54 89.90 17.86 -8.66
CA LEU A 54 88.68 18.13 -9.43
C LEU A 54 87.62 17.05 -9.18
N TYR A 55 88.03 15.79 -9.04
CA TYR A 55 87.11 14.70 -8.70
C TYR A 55 86.55 14.85 -7.27
N MET A 56 87.40 15.15 -6.29
CA MET A 56 86.98 15.33 -4.90
C MET A 56 86.08 16.57 -4.71
N SER A 57 86.34 17.67 -5.43
CA SER A 57 85.47 18.85 -5.38
C SER A 57 84.08 18.59 -6.00
N ARG A 58 84.01 17.78 -7.07
CA ARG A 58 82.73 17.35 -7.66
C ARG A 58 81.97 16.42 -6.72
N LEU A 59 82.67 15.52 -6.01
CA LEU A 59 82.06 14.64 -5.01
C LEU A 59 81.45 15.45 -3.85
N ALA A 60 82.22 16.40 -3.29
CA ALA A 60 81.76 17.27 -2.20
C ALA A 60 80.56 18.13 -2.60
N ARG A 61 80.54 18.66 -3.83
CA ARG A 61 79.41 19.44 -4.36
C ARG A 61 78.16 18.58 -4.56
N ARG A 62 78.33 17.31 -4.93
CA ARG A 62 77.22 16.37 -5.10
C ARG A 62 76.65 15.92 -3.75
N GLU A 63 77.48 15.70 -2.75
CA GLU A 63 77.02 15.46 -1.37
C GLU A 63 76.26 16.65 -0.80
N GLN A 64 76.73 17.89 -1.04
CA GLN A 64 75.98 19.09 -0.66
C GLN A 64 74.62 19.19 -1.37
N MET A 65 74.55 18.88 -2.67
CA MET A 65 73.27 18.87 -3.39
C MET A 65 72.32 17.78 -2.91
N LEU A 66 72.82 16.59 -2.56
CA LEU A 66 72.01 15.51 -2.03
C LEU A 66 71.49 15.83 -0.62
N ARG A 67 72.32 16.43 0.25
CA ARG A 67 71.88 16.93 1.57
C ARG A 67 70.85 18.05 1.45
N ALA A 68 71.00 18.95 0.47
CA ALA A 68 70.02 20.01 0.20
C ALA A 68 68.69 19.44 -0.32
N ARG A 69 68.72 18.38 -1.17
CA ARG A 69 67.51 17.71 -1.65
C ARG A 69 66.80 16.92 -0.55
N ALA A 70 67.53 16.19 0.30
CA ALA A 70 66.96 15.44 1.41
C ALA A 70 66.22 16.35 2.42
N ASN A 71 66.74 17.56 2.66
CA ASN A 71 66.09 18.54 3.53
C ASN A 71 64.96 19.34 2.87
N SER A 72 64.75 19.18 1.55
CA SER A 72 63.72 19.92 0.80
C SER A 72 62.44 19.12 0.53
N GLY A 73 62.22 17.99 1.23
CA GLY A 73 61.13 17.02 1.04
C GLY A 73 59.69 17.52 1.24
N GLY A 74 59.41 18.82 1.08
CA GLY A 74 58.06 19.35 0.91
C GLY A 74 57.67 19.37 -0.56
N LYS A 75 56.97 18.32 -1.03
CA LYS A 75 56.27 18.36 -2.31
C LYS A 75 55.27 19.53 -2.26
N ARG A 76 55.43 20.50 -3.15
CA ARG A 76 54.51 21.63 -3.30
C ARG A 76 53.32 21.16 -4.14
N TYR A 77 52.16 21.04 -3.51
CA TYR A 77 50.88 21.00 -4.22
C TYR A 77 50.33 22.43 -4.29
N CYS A 78 49.45 22.71 -5.26
CA CYS A 78 49.03 24.05 -5.68
C CYS A 78 48.32 24.93 -4.60
N CYS A 79 48.24 24.48 -3.35
CA CYS A 79 47.56 25.18 -2.25
C CYS A 79 48.41 25.26 -0.94
N GLY A 80 49.73 25.43 -1.04
CA GLY A 80 50.61 25.70 0.12
C GLY A 80 51.23 24.46 0.78
N LYS A 81 52.20 24.69 1.69
CA LYS A 81 52.90 23.64 2.46
C LYS A 81 51.93 23.03 3.49
N LEU A 82 51.22 21.97 3.10
CA LEU A 82 50.53 21.10 4.04
C LEU A 82 51.56 20.16 4.68
N ASP A 83 51.62 20.13 6.00
CA ASP A 83 52.38 19.10 6.70
C ASP A 83 51.75 17.70 6.44
N LYS A 84 52.49 16.63 6.74
CA LYS A 84 51.99 15.25 6.55
C LYS A 84 50.70 14.94 7.33
N SER A 85 50.38 15.68 8.39
CA SER A 85 49.15 15.54 9.18
C SER A 85 47.94 16.25 8.54
N GLY A 86 48.18 17.33 7.79
CA GLY A 86 47.15 18.07 7.05
C GLY A 86 46.58 17.29 5.86
N CYS A 87 47.42 16.53 5.16
CA CYS A 87 46.95 15.68 4.04
C CYS A 87 46.01 14.56 4.51
N GLY A 88 46.30 13.94 5.67
CA GLY A 88 45.42 12.93 6.28
C GLY A 88 44.08 13.50 6.70
N SER A 89 44.06 14.71 7.27
CA SER A 89 42.81 15.38 7.66
C SER A 89 41.95 15.74 6.45
N CYS A 90 42.52 16.30 5.37
CA CYS A 90 41.75 16.65 4.17
C CYS A 90 41.11 15.43 3.50
N VAL A 91 41.81 14.29 3.47
CA VAL A 91 41.25 13.03 2.95
C VAL A 91 40.14 12.50 3.86
N PHE A 92 40.31 12.58 5.19
CA PHE A 92 39.26 12.19 6.13
C PHE A 92 38.00 13.05 5.98
N PHE A 93 38.14 14.38 5.95
CA PHE A 93 37.01 15.29 5.76
C PHE A 93 36.36 15.14 4.38
N GLY A 94 37.14 14.90 3.33
CA GLY A 94 36.62 14.63 1.99
C GLY A 94 35.83 13.33 1.93
N CYS A 95 36.35 12.24 2.53
CA CYS A 95 35.66 10.96 2.58
C CYS A 95 34.40 11.02 3.44
N THR A 96 34.43 11.68 4.61
CA THR A 96 33.22 11.82 5.45
C THR A 96 32.18 12.70 4.79
N ALA A 97 32.56 13.79 4.12
CA ALA A 97 31.63 14.63 3.35
C ALA A 97 31.00 13.86 2.18
N LEU A 98 31.78 13.04 1.47
CA LEU A 98 31.26 12.20 0.39
C LEU A 98 30.30 11.13 0.92
N VAL A 99 30.65 10.43 2.01
CA VAL A 99 29.77 9.45 2.66
C VAL A 99 28.49 10.13 3.17
N ALA A 100 28.59 11.30 3.79
CA ALA A 100 27.43 12.07 4.23
C ALA A 100 26.55 12.50 3.05
N THR A 101 27.15 12.94 1.94
CA THR A 101 26.41 13.34 0.73
C THR A 101 25.69 12.14 0.10
N VAL A 102 26.36 10.99 -0.01
CA VAL A 102 25.74 9.75 -0.50
C VAL A 102 24.63 9.30 0.44
N ALA A 103 24.84 9.35 1.76
CA ALA A 103 23.81 9.04 2.74
C ALA A 103 22.60 9.98 2.61
N LEU A 104 22.82 11.30 2.45
CA LEU A 104 21.76 12.28 2.24
C LEU A 104 21.00 12.02 0.94
N LEU A 105 21.69 11.75 -0.17
CA LEU A 105 21.04 11.39 -1.44
C LEU A 105 20.22 10.11 -1.31
N PHE A 106 20.74 9.11 -0.61
CA PHE A 106 20.01 7.87 -0.36
C PHE A 106 18.76 8.11 0.49
N THR A 107 18.84 8.94 1.53
CA THR A 107 17.68 9.25 2.37
C THR A 107 16.64 10.14 1.68
N PHE A 108 17.07 11.14 0.91
CA PHE A 108 16.15 12.15 0.34
C PHE A 108 15.60 11.76 -1.03
N ILE A 109 16.36 11.02 -1.86
CA ILE A 109 15.93 10.63 -3.20
C ILE A 109 15.46 9.17 -3.23
N LEU A 110 16.27 8.25 -2.70
CA LEU A 110 15.94 6.82 -2.74
C LEU A 110 14.93 6.41 -1.67
N GLY A 111 14.88 7.11 -0.53
CA GLY A 111 13.93 6.84 0.56
C GLY A 111 12.46 6.83 0.10
N PRO A 112 11.93 7.92 -0.48
CA PRO A 112 10.57 7.95 -0.99
C PRO A 112 10.31 6.93 -2.10
N MET A 113 11.27 6.75 -3.02
CA MET A 113 11.14 5.78 -4.13
C MET A 113 11.06 4.33 -3.62
N LEU A 114 11.87 3.97 -2.62
CA LEU A 114 11.81 2.66 -1.97
C LEU A 114 10.51 2.49 -1.19
N ALA A 115 10.07 3.52 -0.46
CA ALA A 115 8.80 3.49 0.27
C ALA A 115 7.60 3.33 -0.67
N GLN A 116 7.61 3.99 -1.84
CA GLN A 116 6.61 3.77 -2.88
C GLN A 116 6.63 2.33 -3.40
N GLY A 117 7.81 1.80 -3.74
CA GLY A 117 7.95 0.40 -4.15
C GLY A 117 7.43 -0.59 -3.10
N MET A 118 7.55 -0.26 -1.82
CA MET A 118 7.03 -1.07 -0.71
C MET A 118 5.52 -0.93 -0.53
N LEU A 119 4.96 0.25 -0.74
CA LEU A 119 3.52 0.43 -0.81
C LEU A 119 2.94 -0.31 -2.01
N ASP A 120 3.66 -0.35 -3.13
CA ASP A 120 3.30 -1.03 -4.38
C ASP A 120 3.45 -2.56 -4.31
N GLU A 121 4.36 -3.08 -3.49
CA GLU A 121 4.50 -4.52 -3.19
C GLU A 121 3.66 -4.96 -1.99
N GLY A 122 3.31 -4.05 -1.10
CA GLY A 122 2.55 -4.32 0.11
C GLY A 122 1.18 -4.88 -0.21
N ALA A 123 0.87 -6.05 0.35
CA ALA A 123 -0.47 -6.62 0.32
C ALA A 123 -1.34 -5.92 1.37
N VAL A 124 -2.53 -5.49 0.96
CA VAL A 124 -3.58 -4.99 1.85
C VAL A 124 -4.78 -5.89 1.67
N ASP A 125 -5.18 -6.55 2.76
CA ASP A 125 -6.38 -7.38 2.79
C ASP A 125 -7.38 -6.80 3.79
N VAL A 126 -8.64 -6.68 3.37
CA VAL A 126 -9.72 -6.14 4.21
C VAL A 126 -10.40 -7.30 4.91
N GLU A 127 -10.08 -7.46 6.19
CA GLU A 127 -10.60 -8.56 7.00
C GLU A 127 -12.08 -8.36 7.33
N SER A 128 -12.44 -7.18 7.83
CA SER A 128 -13.84 -6.82 8.09
C SER A 128 -14.08 -5.33 8.09
N VAL A 129 -15.31 -4.93 7.75
CA VAL A 129 -15.78 -3.55 7.85
C VAL A 129 -17.14 -3.57 8.52
N ILE A 130 -17.28 -2.83 9.62
CA ILE A 130 -18.50 -2.78 10.43
C ILE A 130 -19.06 -1.36 10.38
N PHE A 131 -20.19 -1.17 9.72
CA PHE A 131 -20.94 0.09 9.74
C PHE A 131 -21.69 0.19 11.07
N LEU A 132 -21.29 1.18 11.88
CA LEU A 132 -21.85 1.44 13.20
C LEU A 132 -23.17 2.21 13.12
N GLY A 133 -23.28 3.12 12.15
CA GLY A 133 -24.46 3.95 11.95
C GLY A 133 -24.18 5.20 11.12
N VAL A 134 -25.17 6.09 11.07
CA VAL A 134 -25.09 7.36 10.36
C VAL A 134 -24.64 8.44 11.32
N ASN A 135 -23.60 9.19 10.96
CA ASN A 135 -23.11 10.33 11.72
C ASN A 135 -23.66 11.63 11.16
N GLU A 136 -24.90 11.95 11.52
CA GLU A 136 -25.59 13.15 11.04
C GLU A 136 -24.85 14.44 11.41
N THR A 137 -24.11 14.44 12.53
CA THR A 137 -23.37 15.62 13.00
C THR A 137 -22.12 15.90 12.16
N ALA A 138 -21.43 14.87 11.69
CA ALA A 138 -20.22 15.02 10.88
C ALA A 138 -20.51 15.58 9.47
N CYS A 139 -21.70 15.33 8.94
CA CYS A 139 -22.17 15.85 7.66
C CYS A 139 -23.13 17.05 7.79
N ALA A 140 -23.26 17.63 8.99
CA ALA A 140 -24.21 18.72 9.25
C ALA A 140 -23.95 19.92 8.31
N GLY A 141 -24.78 20.07 7.28
CA GLY A 141 -24.68 21.14 6.28
C GLY A 141 -24.61 20.69 4.82
N SER A 142 -24.44 19.39 4.53
CA SER A 142 -24.54 18.85 3.17
C SER A 142 -25.66 17.84 3.07
N ALA A 143 -26.79 18.23 2.48
CA ALA A 143 -27.87 17.30 2.14
C ALA A 143 -27.50 16.31 1.03
N ALA A 144 -26.34 16.49 0.38
CA ALA A 144 -25.87 15.67 -0.72
C ALA A 144 -24.94 14.52 -0.28
N ASN A 145 -24.44 14.55 0.97
CA ASN A 145 -23.47 13.57 1.46
C ASN A 145 -24.08 12.74 2.59
N ILE A 146 -23.64 11.48 2.68
CA ILE A 146 -23.95 10.60 3.81
C ILE A 146 -22.65 10.35 4.57
N CYS A 147 -22.66 10.56 5.89
CA CYS A 147 -21.54 10.25 6.77
C CYS A 147 -21.85 8.95 7.52
N LEU A 148 -21.00 7.95 7.38
CA LEU A 148 -21.11 6.66 8.05
C LEU A 148 -19.93 6.49 9.00
N ASP A 149 -20.23 6.17 10.26
CA ASP A 149 -19.21 5.70 11.19
C ASP A 149 -18.96 4.21 10.92
N ALA A 150 -17.70 3.84 10.70
CA ALA A 150 -17.32 2.47 10.44
C ALA A 150 -16.10 2.05 11.27
N MET A 151 -16.04 0.78 11.65
CA MET A 151 -14.81 0.15 12.10
C MET A 151 -14.24 -0.68 10.96
N VAL A 152 -13.00 -0.44 10.59
CA VAL A 152 -12.31 -1.18 9.52
C VAL A 152 -11.17 -1.96 10.16
N ALA A 153 -11.22 -3.27 10.00
CA ALA A 153 -10.12 -4.17 10.32
C ALA A 153 -9.46 -4.63 9.01
N PHE A 154 -8.18 -4.36 8.87
CA PHE A 154 -7.41 -4.73 7.69
C PHE A 154 -6.00 -5.17 8.07
N ASN A 155 -5.46 -6.08 7.27
CA ASN A 155 -4.11 -6.57 7.43
C ASN A 155 -3.23 -5.91 6.37
N VAL A 156 -2.16 -5.27 6.83
CA VAL A 156 -1.15 -4.63 5.97
C VAL A 156 0.15 -5.37 6.12
N GLN A 157 0.66 -5.87 4.99
CA GLN A 157 2.02 -6.37 4.94
C GLN A 157 2.97 -5.20 4.65
N ASN A 158 3.82 -4.87 5.63
CA ASN A 158 4.95 -3.98 5.46
C ASN A 158 6.19 -4.85 5.11
N PRO A 159 6.57 -4.96 3.81
CA PRO A 159 7.72 -5.77 3.41
C PRO A 159 9.06 -5.17 3.85
N SER A 160 9.06 -4.01 4.49
CA SER A 160 10.28 -3.33 4.89
C SER A 160 10.91 -3.88 6.14
N PHE A 161 12.21 -3.62 6.26
CA PHE A 161 13.00 -3.95 7.44
C PHE A 161 12.86 -2.89 8.55
N LEU A 162 12.02 -1.86 8.36
CA LEU A 162 11.80 -0.77 9.31
C LEU A 162 10.31 -0.54 9.59
N GLY A 163 10.00 -0.07 10.78
CA GLY A 163 8.66 0.46 11.05
C GLY A 163 8.41 1.73 10.23
N VAL A 164 7.16 1.91 9.79
CA VAL A 164 6.69 3.11 9.08
C VAL A 164 5.54 3.71 9.88
N LYS A 165 5.62 5.01 10.17
CA LYS A 165 4.50 5.78 10.69
C LYS A 165 3.96 6.66 9.57
N LEU A 166 2.69 6.51 9.24
CA LEU A 166 1.96 7.38 8.33
C LEU A 166 1.19 8.41 9.15
N ASP A 167 1.22 9.67 8.70
CA ASP A 167 0.38 10.73 9.28
C ASP A 167 -1.08 10.56 8.80
N GLU A 168 -2.03 11.30 9.38
CA GLU A 168 -3.44 11.24 8.96
C GLU A 168 -3.60 11.51 7.46
N PHE A 169 -4.44 10.73 6.78
CA PHE A 169 -4.65 10.85 5.34
C PHE A 169 -6.09 10.53 4.93
N THR A 170 -6.45 10.89 3.70
CA THR A 170 -7.77 10.58 3.14
C THR A 170 -7.65 9.60 1.98
N VAL A 171 -8.39 8.50 2.06
CA VAL A 171 -8.54 7.52 0.98
C VAL A 171 -9.81 7.84 0.20
N SER A 172 -9.68 8.05 -1.10
CA SER A 172 -10.82 8.13 -2.02
C SER A 172 -11.15 6.76 -2.57
N VAL A 173 -12.43 6.41 -2.60
CA VAL A 173 -12.92 5.09 -2.98
C VAL A 173 -13.73 5.18 -4.27
N TYR A 174 -13.45 4.28 -5.20
CA TYR A 174 -13.97 4.27 -6.57
C TYR A 174 -14.62 2.94 -6.90
N HIS A 175 -15.70 2.99 -7.67
CA HIS A 175 -16.32 1.84 -8.33
C HIS A 175 -16.52 2.19 -9.80
N GLU A 176 -16.07 1.34 -10.72
CA GLU A 176 -16.12 1.58 -12.17
C GLU A 176 -15.54 2.96 -12.58
N GLY A 177 -14.45 3.37 -11.93
CA GLY A 177 -13.79 4.66 -12.16
C GLY A 177 -14.52 5.89 -11.59
N SER A 178 -15.70 5.73 -11.00
CA SER A 178 -16.44 6.82 -10.35
C SER A 178 -16.12 6.86 -8.85
N LYS A 179 -15.65 8.01 -8.36
CA LYS A 179 -15.44 8.22 -6.91
C LYS A 179 -16.80 8.30 -6.21
N PHE A 180 -17.04 7.41 -5.26
CA PHE A 180 -18.30 7.41 -4.49
C PHE A 180 -18.13 7.79 -3.02
N ALA A 181 -16.96 7.55 -2.43
CA ALA A 181 -16.71 7.86 -1.03
C ALA A 181 -15.29 8.36 -0.76
N SER A 182 -15.11 8.97 0.41
CA SER A 182 -13.81 9.29 1.01
C SER A 182 -13.76 8.78 2.44
N ILE A 183 -12.62 8.24 2.87
CA ILE A 183 -12.41 7.68 4.21
C ILE A 183 -11.28 8.46 4.85
N GLY A 184 -11.53 9.05 6.02
CA GLY A 184 -10.48 9.65 6.85
C GLY A 184 -9.76 8.57 7.65
N MET A 185 -8.48 8.36 7.37
CA MET A 185 -7.63 7.39 8.06
C MET A 185 -6.79 8.13 9.11
N PRO A 186 -6.80 7.71 10.39
CA PRO A 186 -5.99 8.32 11.43
C PRO A 186 -4.49 8.06 11.20
N ASP A 187 -3.64 8.70 12.00
CA ASP A 187 -2.21 8.40 11.97
C ASP A 187 -1.98 6.93 12.38
N MET A 188 -1.17 6.22 11.60
CA MET A 188 -1.01 4.78 11.77
C MET A 188 0.47 4.40 11.83
N SER A 189 0.80 3.42 12.67
CA SER A 189 2.15 2.86 12.77
C SER A 189 2.14 1.41 12.34
N LEU A 190 2.94 1.09 11.33
CA LEU A 190 3.12 -0.22 10.75
C LEU A 190 4.51 -0.72 11.12
N ASP A 191 4.57 -1.77 11.94
CA ASP A 191 5.80 -2.50 12.21
C ASP A 191 6.23 -3.31 10.96
N THR A 192 7.40 -3.95 11.04
CA THR A 192 7.89 -4.81 9.97
C THR A 192 7.07 -6.10 9.86
N GLY A 193 6.74 -6.54 8.65
CA GLY A 193 5.98 -7.78 8.43
C GLY A 193 4.47 -7.56 8.41
N GLU A 194 3.72 -8.50 8.98
CA GLU A 194 2.25 -8.45 9.02
C GLU A 194 1.76 -7.56 10.17
N ASN A 195 0.89 -6.61 9.84
CA ASN A 195 0.27 -5.71 10.79
C ASN A 195 -1.24 -5.88 10.71
N SER A 196 -1.88 -6.12 11.85
CA SER A 196 -3.34 -6.06 11.96
C SER A 196 -3.73 -4.69 12.49
N VAL A 197 -4.51 -3.96 11.70
CA VAL A 197 -4.96 -2.61 11.99
C VAL A 197 -6.46 -2.64 12.18
N ASN A 198 -6.95 -2.06 13.28
CA ASN A 198 -8.37 -1.95 13.58
C ASN A 198 -8.68 -0.51 14.01
N GLU A 199 -9.30 0.23 13.09
CA GLU A 199 -9.52 1.67 13.26
C GLU A 199 -11.00 2.01 13.13
N THR A 200 -11.42 3.01 13.91
CA THR A 200 -12.72 3.65 13.70
C THR A 200 -12.53 4.83 12.78
N VAL A 201 -13.21 4.80 11.63
CA VAL A 201 -13.07 5.76 10.55
C VAL A 201 -14.41 6.38 10.20
N LEU A 202 -14.34 7.60 9.67
CA LEU A 202 -15.48 8.27 9.08
C LEU A 202 -15.47 8.07 7.56
N ILE A 203 -16.54 7.47 7.04
CA ILE A 203 -16.76 7.30 5.60
C ILE A 203 -17.74 8.37 5.15
N VAL A 204 -17.31 9.24 4.24
CA VAL A 204 -18.15 10.27 3.62
C VAL A 204 -18.49 9.83 2.21
N VAL A 205 -19.74 9.42 2.00
CA VAL A 205 -20.30 9.13 0.67
C VAL A 205 -20.60 10.45 -0.03
N THR A 206 -19.93 10.69 -1.15
CA THR A 206 -19.99 11.94 -1.93
C THR A 206 -20.79 11.82 -3.23
N ASP A 207 -20.95 10.60 -3.76
CA ASP A 207 -21.81 10.31 -4.91
C ASP A 207 -22.73 9.15 -4.53
N LEU A 208 -23.96 9.49 -4.15
CA LEU A 208 -24.97 8.53 -3.75
C LEU A 208 -25.34 7.59 -4.89
N ALA A 209 -25.44 8.09 -6.13
CA ALA A 209 -25.79 7.25 -7.26
C ALA A 209 -24.71 6.19 -7.56
N ALA A 210 -23.44 6.53 -7.40
CA ALA A 210 -22.34 5.56 -7.51
C ALA A 210 -22.34 4.56 -6.35
N PHE A 211 -22.65 4.99 -5.13
CA PHE A 211 -22.81 4.12 -3.97
C PHE A 211 -23.98 3.14 -4.13
N ASP A 212 -25.11 3.60 -4.66
CA ASP A 212 -26.29 2.77 -4.94
C ASP A 212 -26.00 1.70 -5.99
N ARG A 213 -25.29 2.07 -7.07
CA ARG A 213 -24.81 1.12 -8.08
C ARG A 213 -23.92 0.05 -7.46
N LEU A 214 -22.98 0.45 -6.60
CA LEU A 214 -22.13 -0.50 -5.87
C LEU A 214 -22.98 -1.46 -5.03
N GLY A 215 -23.96 -0.96 -4.28
CA GLY A 215 -24.86 -1.80 -3.48
C GLY A 215 -25.63 -2.81 -4.33
N SER A 216 -26.16 -2.39 -5.48
CA SER A 216 -26.83 -3.28 -6.44
C SER A 216 -25.88 -4.36 -6.99
N VAL A 217 -24.64 -4.00 -7.32
CA VAL A 217 -23.62 -4.97 -7.78
C VAL A 217 -23.27 -5.96 -6.66
N VAL A 218 -23.10 -5.49 -5.42
CA VAL A 218 -22.84 -6.36 -4.26
C VAL A 218 -23.96 -7.38 -4.05
N VAL A 219 -25.22 -7.02 -4.28
CA VAL A 219 -26.35 -7.95 -4.17
C VAL A 219 -26.35 -8.99 -5.30
N ASN A 220 -26.05 -8.57 -6.53
CA ASN A 220 -26.28 -9.40 -7.72
C ASN A 220 -25.06 -10.23 -8.14
N GLU A 221 -23.84 -9.75 -7.90
CA GLU A 221 -22.60 -10.38 -8.35
C GLU A 221 -21.91 -11.16 -7.21
N PRO A 222 -21.09 -12.18 -7.53
CA PRO A 222 -20.33 -12.94 -6.53
C PRO A 222 -19.15 -12.16 -5.93
N SER A 223 -18.61 -11.19 -6.67
CA SER A 223 -17.52 -10.33 -6.20
C SER A 223 -17.57 -8.98 -6.90
N VAL A 224 -17.20 -7.92 -6.18
CA VAL A 224 -17.08 -6.57 -6.71
C VAL A 224 -15.68 -6.01 -6.46
N ALA A 225 -15.11 -5.35 -7.47
CA ALA A 225 -13.83 -4.66 -7.35
C ALA A 225 -14.07 -3.19 -6.97
N ILE A 226 -13.35 -2.73 -5.95
CA ILE A 226 -13.34 -1.34 -5.50
C ILE A 226 -11.91 -0.84 -5.55
N THR A 227 -11.68 0.34 -6.12
CA THR A 227 -10.35 0.96 -6.10
C THR A 227 -10.25 1.97 -4.97
N ALA A 228 -9.26 1.82 -4.11
CA ALA A 228 -8.93 2.75 -3.04
C ALA A 228 -7.67 3.54 -3.44
N LYS A 229 -7.77 4.87 -3.45
CA LYS A 229 -6.66 5.76 -3.83
C LYS A 229 -6.40 6.84 -2.79
N ALA A 230 -5.14 7.06 -2.46
CA ALA A 230 -4.68 8.24 -1.73
C ALA A 230 -3.42 8.79 -2.41
N ALA A 231 -3.22 10.10 -2.35
CA ALA A 231 -2.05 10.75 -2.92
C ALA A 231 -1.53 11.78 -1.91
N GLY A 232 -0.24 12.11 -2.00
CA GLY A 232 0.38 13.05 -1.06
C GLY A 232 0.47 12.48 0.36
N LEU A 233 0.61 11.16 0.50
CA LEU A 233 0.78 10.53 1.79
C LEU A 233 2.11 10.98 2.40
N GLU A 234 2.05 11.39 3.66
CA GLU A 234 3.20 11.79 4.45
C GLU A 234 3.41 10.82 5.59
N GLY A 235 4.68 10.67 5.99
CA GLY A 235 5.03 9.84 7.11
C GLY A 235 6.52 9.87 7.42
N LYS A 236 6.93 8.89 8.21
CA LYS A 236 8.32 8.72 8.62
C LYS A 236 8.64 7.25 8.85
N SER A 237 9.82 6.85 8.42
CA SER A 237 10.44 5.60 8.86
C SER A 237 11.72 5.95 9.60
N TRP A 238 11.73 5.68 10.91
CA TRP A 238 12.82 6.05 11.81
C TRP A 238 13.11 7.56 11.81
N TRP A 239 14.15 8.03 11.10
CA TRP A 239 14.49 9.45 10.91
C TRP A 239 14.24 9.97 9.49
N ILE A 240 13.83 9.10 8.56
CA ILE A 240 13.62 9.44 7.15
C ILE A 240 12.17 9.90 6.99
N SER A 241 11.98 11.14 6.52
CA SER A 241 10.66 11.63 6.15
C SER A 241 10.27 11.03 4.81
N LEU A 242 9.07 10.46 4.76
CA LEU A 242 8.42 9.97 3.56
C LEU A 242 7.39 11.01 3.15
N LYS A 243 7.41 11.40 1.88
CA LYS A 243 6.53 12.44 1.33
C LYS A 243 6.08 12.03 -0.04
N ASP A 244 4.93 12.58 -0.43
CA ASP A 244 4.36 12.41 -1.76
C ASP A 244 4.17 10.94 -2.15
N LEU A 245 3.87 10.06 -1.17
CA LEU A 245 3.56 8.67 -1.50
C LEU A 245 2.14 8.57 -2.06
N GLU A 246 1.97 7.62 -2.96
CA GLU A 246 0.69 7.30 -3.57
C GLU A 246 0.25 5.91 -3.12
N PHE A 247 -1.03 5.77 -2.82
CA PHE A 247 -1.70 4.51 -2.57
C PHE A 247 -2.71 4.31 -3.67
N ASP A 248 -2.60 3.23 -4.42
CA ASP A 248 -3.58 2.82 -5.44
C ASP A 248 -3.74 1.30 -5.35
N ARG A 249 -4.91 0.87 -4.87
CA ARG A 249 -5.21 -0.54 -4.62
C ARG A 249 -6.59 -0.91 -5.11
N GLU A 250 -6.67 -1.98 -5.87
CA GLU A 250 -7.92 -2.66 -6.15
C GLU A 250 -8.17 -3.70 -5.05
N ILE A 251 -9.32 -3.58 -4.40
CA ILE A 251 -9.79 -4.44 -3.32
C ILE A 251 -11.00 -5.19 -3.87
N SER A 252 -10.93 -6.52 -3.88
CA SER A 252 -12.06 -7.38 -4.25
C SER A 252 -12.85 -7.72 -3.00
N ILE A 253 -14.17 -7.54 -3.07
CA ILE A 253 -15.08 -7.85 -1.97
C ILE A 253 -16.10 -8.88 -2.46
N GLY A 254 -16.38 -9.88 -1.63
CA GLY A 254 -17.47 -10.83 -1.89
C GLY A 254 -18.82 -10.13 -1.97
N GLY A 255 -19.68 -10.61 -2.87
CA GLY A 255 -21.08 -10.22 -2.99
C GLY A 255 -22.02 -11.38 -2.70
N PHE A 256 -23.32 -11.11 -2.75
CA PHE A 256 -24.37 -12.10 -2.46
C PHE A 256 -24.64 -13.04 -3.64
N ASN A 257 -24.12 -12.77 -4.84
CA ASN A 257 -24.33 -13.58 -6.03
C ASN A 257 -25.83 -13.84 -6.33
N GLY A 258 -26.67 -12.82 -6.15
CA GLY A 258 -28.13 -12.95 -6.27
C GLY A 258 -28.73 -13.99 -5.31
N PHE A 259 -28.02 -14.30 -4.23
CA PHE A 259 -28.29 -15.36 -3.26
C PHE A 259 -28.40 -16.76 -3.87
N GLN A 260 -27.74 -17.02 -5.00
CA GLN A 260 -27.75 -18.34 -5.64
C GLN A 260 -27.10 -19.42 -4.77
N ASP A 261 -26.02 -19.07 -4.05
CA ASP A 261 -25.31 -20.01 -3.18
C ASP A 261 -26.04 -20.27 -1.86
N TYR A 262 -26.77 -19.26 -1.37
CA TYR A 262 -27.44 -19.28 -0.07
C TYR A 262 -28.81 -18.60 -0.15
N GLN A 263 -29.77 -19.32 -0.72
CA GLN A 263 -31.14 -18.85 -0.87
C GLN A 263 -31.74 -18.42 0.49
N PRO A 264 -32.31 -17.20 0.62
CA PRO A 264 -33.02 -16.77 1.82
C PRO A 264 -34.19 -17.70 2.13
N ARG A 265 -34.51 -17.84 3.41
CA ARG A 265 -35.57 -18.73 3.88
C ARG A 265 -36.45 -18.04 4.90
N LEU A 266 -37.77 -18.18 4.77
CA LEU A 266 -38.70 -17.91 5.85
C LEU A 266 -39.02 -19.24 6.55
N LEU A 267 -38.44 -19.44 7.72
CA LEU A 267 -38.56 -20.66 8.52
C LEU A 267 -39.73 -20.57 9.49
N ASN A 268 -40.30 -21.74 9.83
CA ASN A 268 -41.36 -21.88 10.82
C ASN A 268 -42.57 -20.98 10.55
N ALA A 269 -42.91 -20.77 9.27
CA ALA A 269 -44.01 -19.90 8.87
C ALA A 269 -45.33 -20.39 9.48
N ASN A 270 -45.82 -19.68 10.49
CA ASN A 270 -47.00 -20.06 11.25
C ASN A 270 -48.14 -19.08 10.96
N PHE A 271 -49.28 -19.64 10.57
CA PHE A 271 -50.49 -18.86 10.32
C PHE A 271 -50.96 -18.15 11.60
N ARG A 272 -51.32 -16.87 11.48
CA ARG A 272 -51.79 -16.02 12.59
C ARG A 272 -53.25 -15.58 12.33
N PRO A 273 -54.25 -16.34 12.82
CA PRO A 273 -55.65 -16.01 12.61
C PRO A 273 -56.05 -14.63 13.15
N GLY A 274 -55.53 -14.23 14.32
CA GLY A 274 -55.87 -12.96 14.96
C GLY A 274 -55.31 -11.71 14.28
N GLN A 275 -54.33 -11.85 13.38
CA GLN A 275 -53.80 -10.77 12.55
C GLN A 275 -54.32 -10.85 11.10
N SER A 276 -54.98 -11.94 10.75
CA SER A 276 -55.56 -12.14 9.42
C SER A 276 -56.88 -11.37 9.32
N THR A 277 -57.14 -10.81 8.15
CA THR A 277 -58.40 -10.13 7.80
C THR A 277 -59.10 -10.90 6.70
N ILE A 278 -60.32 -10.48 6.31
CA ILE A 278 -60.99 -11.09 5.16
C ILE A 278 -60.20 -10.93 3.85
N ASP A 279 -59.37 -9.89 3.80
CA ASP A 279 -58.57 -9.53 2.63
C ASP A 279 -57.12 -10.00 2.71
N HIS A 280 -56.66 -10.48 3.88
CA HIS A 280 -55.27 -10.91 4.05
C HIS A 280 -55.11 -12.13 4.96
N ALA A 281 -54.34 -13.12 4.48
CA ALA A 281 -53.81 -14.21 5.30
C ALA A 281 -52.42 -13.85 5.81
N VAL A 282 -52.19 -13.96 7.12
CA VAL A 282 -50.93 -13.53 7.76
C VAL A 282 -50.15 -14.72 8.32
N TYR A 283 -48.85 -14.76 8.04
CA TYR A 283 -47.89 -15.75 8.51
C TYR A 283 -46.74 -15.05 9.23
N LEU A 284 -46.36 -15.57 10.39
CA LEU A 284 -45.19 -15.14 11.13
C LEU A 284 -44.10 -16.21 11.02
N GLY A 285 -42.88 -15.81 10.65
CA GLY A 285 -41.74 -16.73 10.57
C GLY A 285 -40.42 -16.04 10.91
N THR A 286 -39.34 -16.81 10.82
CA THR A 286 -37.97 -16.30 10.94
C THR A 286 -37.36 -16.21 9.55
N LEU A 287 -37.13 -15.00 9.06
CA LEU A 287 -36.34 -14.75 7.86
C LEU A 287 -34.87 -15.03 8.19
N GLN A 288 -34.28 -15.96 7.46
CA GLN A 288 -32.89 -16.39 7.58
C GLN A 288 -32.18 -16.20 6.24
N PHE A 289 -31.02 -15.56 6.26
CA PHE A 289 -30.13 -15.46 5.09
C PHE A 289 -28.67 -15.38 5.51
N LEU A 290 -27.75 -15.86 4.65
CA LEU A 290 -26.31 -15.73 4.86
C LEU A 290 -25.82 -14.44 4.22
N ASN A 291 -25.01 -13.68 4.95
CA ASN A 291 -24.17 -12.65 4.37
C ASN A 291 -22.77 -13.22 4.10
N PRO A 292 -22.37 -13.45 2.84
CA PRO A 292 -21.06 -14.00 2.50
C PRO A 292 -19.95 -12.94 2.56
N THR A 293 -20.30 -11.66 2.70
CA THR A 293 -19.35 -10.54 2.61
C THR A 293 -18.55 -10.34 3.91
N ASN A 294 -17.48 -9.55 3.83
CA ASN A 294 -16.71 -9.08 4.99
C ASN A 294 -17.35 -7.83 5.64
N PHE A 295 -18.52 -7.39 5.15
CA PHE A 295 -19.24 -6.25 5.69
C PHE A 295 -20.22 -6.67 6.78
N THR A 296 -20.27 -5.89 7.84
CA THR A 296 -21.33 -5.92 8.84
C THR A 296 -22.08 -4.59 8.80
N ILE A 297 -23.39 -4.63 8.71
CA ILE A 297 -24.28 -3.47 8.89
C ILE A 297 -25.03 -3.70 10.19
N LEU A 298 -24.79 -2.90 11.23
CA LEU A 298 -25.45 -3.14 12.52
C LEU A 298 -26.96 -2.84 12.48
N ASP A 299 -27.36 -1.87 11.67
CA ASP A 299 -28.74 -1.41 11.55
C ASP A 299 -29.09 -1.11 10.08
N LEU A 300 -29.69 -2.09 9.41
CA LEU A 300 -30.26 -1.92 8.07
C LEU A 300 -31.66 -1.28 8.14
N GLY A 301 -32.26 -1.16 9.31
CA GLY A 301 -33.66 -0.81 9.50
C GLY A 301 -34.62 -2.00 9.35
N SER A 302 -35.92 -1.73 9.47
CA SER A 302 -36.96 -2.71 9.18
C SER A 302 -37.10 -2.89 7.67
N PHE A 303 -37.01 -4.12 7.19
CA PHE A 303 -37.05 -4.45 5.76
C PHE A 303 -38.46 -4.78 5.30
N ALA A 304 -38.90 -4.14 4.23
CA ALA A 304 -40.17 -4.42 3.57
C ALA A 304 -39.96 -4.89 2.12
N ALA A 305 -40.70 -5.93 1.74
CA ALA A 305 -40.61 -6.54 0.41
C ALA A 305 -41.97 -6.95 -0.13
N SER A 306 -42.13 -6.92 -1.44
CA SER A 306 -43.26 -7.49 -2.15
C SER A 306 -43.00 -8.97 -2.46
N LEU A 307 -44.02 -9.81 -2.31
CA LEU A 307 -43.93 -11.24 -2.55
C LEU A 307 -44.59 -11.58 -3.90
N TYR A 308 -43.85 -12.29 -4.74
CA TYR A 308 -44.31 -12.75 -6.05
C TYR A 308 -44.33 -14.28 -6.13
N PHE A 309 -45.39 -14.82 -6.73
CA PHE A 309 -45.53 -16.24 -7.00
C PHE A 309 -45.98 -16.41 -8.46
N ASN A 310 -45.23 -17.20 -9.24
CA ASN A 310 -45.42 -17.34 -10.68
C ASN A 310 -45.45 -15.99 -11.45
N GLY A 311 -44.66 -15.02 -11.00
CA GLY A 311 -44.55 -13.69 -11.63
C GLY A 311 -45.64 -12.69 -11.24
N GLU A 312 -46.65 -13.09 -10.47
CA GLU A 312 -47.70 -12.20 -9.98
C GLU A 312 -47.48 -11.84 -8.50
N GLN A 313 -47.77 -10.58 -8.14
CA GLN A 313 -47.69 -10.13 -6.75
C GLN A 313 -48.82 -10.74 -5.93
N VAL A 314 -48.45 -11.55 -4.93
CA VAL A 314 -49.39 -12.26 -4.05
C VAL A 314 -49.47 -11.66 -2.65
N GLY A 315 -48.56 -10.76 -2.29
CA GLY A 315 -48.48 -10.26 -0.93
C GLY A 315 -47.31 -9.33 -0.64
N GLY A 316 -47.05 -9.13 0.64
CA GLY A 316 -45.92 -8.38 1.17
C GLY A 316 -45.28 -9.07 2.37
N MET A 317 -44.08 -8.63 2.71
CA MET A 317 -43.33 -9.06 3.87
C MET A 317 -42.74 -7.85 4.58
N LEU A 318 -42.71 -7.90 5.91
CA LEU A 318 -42.13 -6.86 6.76
C LEU A 318 -41.40 -7.52 7.94
N THR A 319 -40.19 -7.07 8.26
CA THR A 319 -39.51 -7.50 9.51
C THR A 319 -40.11 -6.80 10.73
N GLU A 320 -40.32 -7.51 11.83
CA GLU A 320 -40.92 -6.94 13.05
C GLU A 320 -39.98 -5.98 13.80
N SER A 321 -38.68 -6.07 13.53
CA SER A 321 -37.66 -5.20 14.09
C SER A 321 -36.69 -4.74 12.99
N SER A 322 -35.85 -3.77 13.33
CA SER A 322 -34.63 -3.55 12.55
C SER A 322 -33.79 -4.83 12.50
N MET A 323 -33.14 -5.04 11.36
CA MET A 323 -32.19 -6.12 11.16
C MET A 323 -30.78 -5.60 10.96
N GLY A 324 -29.81 -6.26 11.59
CA GLY A 324 -28.39 -6.11 11.27
C GLY A 324 -27.93 -7.25 10.38
N VAL A 325 -27.04 -6.97 9.45
CA VAL A 325 -26.43 -7.95 8.55
C VAL A 325 -25.00 -8.19 9.04
N ARG A 326 -24.68 -9.39 9.55
CA ARG A 326 -23.35 -9.68 10.10
C ARG A 326 -22.45 -10.35 9.08
N SER A 327 -21.17 -9.96 9.01
CA SER A 327 -20.20 -10.53 8.07
C SER A 327 -20.06 -12.04 8.23
N ARG A 328 -20.03 -12.78 7.12
CA ARG A 328 -19.83 -14.24 7.06
C ARG A 328 -20.74 -15.03 8.00
N SER A 329 -21.97 -14.57 8.21
CA SER A 329 -22.87 -15.08 9.25
C SER A 329 -24.32 -15.12 8.79
N PHE A 330 -25.07 -16.09 9.30
CA PHE A 330 -26.51 -16.13 9.14
C PHE A 330 -27.15 -15.04 9.99
N THR A 331 -28.07 -14.30 9.38
CA THR A 331 -28.94 -13.35 10.06
C THR A 331 -30.31 -13.98 10.20
N ASP A 332 -30.81 -14.03 11.44
CA ASP A 332 -32.16 -14.46 11.77
C ASP A 332 -32.97 -13.26 12.27
N VAL A 333 -34.06 -12.93 11.59
CA VAL A 333 -34.98 -11.85 11.99
C VAL A 333 -36.42 -12.31 11.88
N THR A 334 -37.26 -11.92 12.83
CA THR A 334 -38.69 -12.22 12.75
C THR A 334 -39.35 -11.37 11.66
N ALA A 335 -40.10 -12.02 10.78
CA ALA A 335 -40.78 -11.38 9.67
C ALA A 335 -42.23 -11.84 9.56
N VAL A 336 -43.09 -10.91 9.16
CA VAL A 336 -44.50 -11.11 8.88
C VAL A 336 -44.69 -11.12 7.37
N ALA A 337 -45.23 -12.21 6.84
CA ALA A 337 -45.69 -12.30 5.45
C ALA A 337 -47.22 -12.20 5.41
N SER A 338 -47.76 -11.32 4.57
CA SER A 338 -49.19 -11.15 4.34
C SER A 338 -49.52 -11.44 2.88
N PHE A 339 -50.56 -12.24 2.65
CA PHE A 339 -51.03 -12.62 1.32
C PHE A 339 -52.41 -12.06 1.05
N ALA A 340 -52.61 -11.38 -0.07
CA ALA A 340 -53.90 -10.80 -0.44
C ALA A 340 -54.90 -11.91 -0.80
N THR A 341 -55.96 -12.08 -0.03
CA THR A 341 -56.99 -13.11 -0.25
C THR A 341 -58.19 -12.61 -1.06
N THR A 342 -58.16 -11.36 -1.51
CA THR A 342 -59.14 -10.76 -2.42
C THR A 342 -58.46 -10.06 -3.59
N GLY A 343 -59.20 -9.84 -4.69
CA GLY A 343 -58.65 -9.24 -5.92
C GLY A 343 -58.10 -10.25 -6.93
N ALA A 344 -57.38 -9.75 -7.93
CA ALA A 344 -56.93 -10.53 -9.09
C ALA A 344 -55.96 -11.66 -8.74
N SER A 345 -55.06 -11.44 -7.77
CA SER A 345 -54.07 -12.43 -7.32
C SER A 345 -54.54 -13.34 -6.17
N ALA A 346 -55.80 -13.19 -5.73
CA ALA A 346 -56.36 -13.92 -4.59
C ALA A 346 -56.26 -15.44 -4.75
N GLN A 347 -56.46 -15.96 -5.97
CA GLN A 347 -56.40 -17.41 -6.22
C GLN A 347 -54.99 -17.96 -6.01
N LEU A 348 -53.96 -17.24 -6.45
CA LEU A 348 -52.56 -17.64 -6.25
C LEU A 348 -52.14 -17.52 -4.79
N ALA A 349 -52.52 -16.43 -4.13
CA ALA A 349 -52.29 -16.22 -2.70
C ALA A 349 -52.96 -17.33 -1.85
N LEU A 350 -54.21 -17.69 -2.15
CA LEU A 350 -54.92 -18.79 -1.48
C LEU A 350 -54.25 -20.14 -1.74
N ALA A 351 -53.80 -20.41 -2.96
CA ALA A 351 -53.09 -21.64 -3.28
C ALA A 351 -51.76 -21.74 -2.52
N LEU A 352 -51.02 -20.64 -2.41
CA LEU A 352 -49.79 -20.56 -1.62
C LEU A 352 -50.06 -20.79 -0.14
N ALA A 353 -51.02 -20.07 0.43
CA ALA A 353 -51.43 -20.21 1.83
C ALA A 353 -51.85 -21.66 2.13
N LYS A 354 -52.60 -22.29 1.22
CA LYS A 354 -52.99 -23.70 1.34
C LYS A 354 -51.78 -24.63 1.33
N ASN A 355 -50.81 -24.42 0.43
CA ASN A 355 -49.60 -25.24 0.39
C ASN A 355 -48.84 -25.18 1.71
N LEU A 356 -48.67 -23.98 2.28
CA LEU A 356 -48.01 -23.82 3.59
C LEU A 356 -48.78 -24.51 4.72
N VAL A 357 -50.11 -24.42 4.73
CA VAL A 357 -50.98 -25.12 5.71
C VAL A 357 -50.92 -26.63 5.54
N ASP A 358 -50.80 -27.12 4.30
CA ASP A 358 -50.66 -28.54 3.96
C ASP A 358 -49.24 -29.09 4.28
N GLY A 359 -48.33 -28.28 4.82
CA GLY A 359 -46.96 -28.70 5.15
C GLY A 359 -46.02 -28.73 3.94
N LYS A 360 -46.33 -28.01 2.86
CA LYS A 360 -45.49 -27.93 1.66
C LYS A 360 -44.69 -26.65 1.62
N ASP A 361 -43.40 -26.79 1.38
CA ASP A 361 -42.53 -25.65 1.11
C ASP A 361 -42.90 -24.98 -0.21
N VAL A 362 -42.78 -23.65 -0.25
CA VAL A 362 -43.09 -22.85 -1.44
C VAL A 362 -41.95 -21.88 -1.71
N THR A 363 -41.51 -21.78 -2.95
CA THR A 363 -40.57 -20.73 -3.37
C THR A 363 -41.36 -19.53 -3.87
N VAL A 364 -41.01 -18.35 -3.36
CA VAL A 364 -41.52 -17.04 -3.81
C VAL A 364 -40.36 -16.18 -4.25
N THR A 365 -40.61 -15.17 -5.07
CA THR A 365 -39.64 -14.11 -5.32
C THR A 365 -39.93 -12.94 -4.38
N ILE A 366 -38.91 -12.44 -3.69
CA ILE A 366 -38.99 -11.24 -2.87
C ILE A 366 -38.40 -10.07 -3.65
N LYS A 367 -39.12 -8.95 -3.66
CA LYS A 367 -38.63 -7.68 -4.20
C LYS A 367 -38.64 -6.63 -3.11
N GLY A 368 -37.47 -6.20 -2.66
CA GLY A 368 -37.37 -5.13 -1.65
C GLY A 368 -37.95 -3.82 -2.20
N TYR A 369 -38.59 -3.02 -1.34
CA TYR A 369 -39.10 -1.71 -1.76
C TYR A 369 -38.96 -0.62 -0.70
N GLU A 370 -38.71 -0.95 0.57
CA GLU A 370 -38.58 0.05 1.62
C GLU A 370 -37.73 -0.48 2.77
N THR A 371 -36.98 0.44 3.39
CA THR A 371 -36.41 0.26 4.73
C THR A 371 -36.60 1.50 5.59
N SER A 372 -36.71 1.31 6.91
CA SER A 372 -36.73 2.43 7.86
C SER A 372 -35.41 3.20 7.95
N ASN A 373 -34.30 2.65 7.44
CA ASN A 373 -33.01 3.35 7.38
C ASN A 373 -32.75 3.83 5.95
N ALA A 374 -32.97 5.13 5.73
CA ALA A 374 -32.91 5.76 4.41
C ALA A 374 -31.55 5.62 3.70
N VAL A 375 -30.45 5.37 4.43
CA VAL A 375 -29.13 5.15 3.83
C VAL A 375 -29.10 3.88 2.99
N TRP A 376 -29.89 2.87 3.36
CA TRP A 376 -29.86 1.55 2.74
C TRP A 376 -31.01 1.31 1.76
N THR A 377 -31.87 2.30 1.53
CA THR A 377 -33.07 2.18 0.68
C THR A 377 -32.76 1.62 -0.69
N ASN A 378 -31.81 2.19 -1.42
CA ASN A 378 -31.52 1.75 -2.78
C ASN A 378 -30.91 0.34 -2.84
N ILE A 379 -30.13 -0.04 -1.81
CA ILE A 379 -29.61 -1.40 -1.69
C ILE A 379 -30.76 -2.39 -1.48
N VAL A 380 -31.70 -2.03 -0.59
CA VAL A 380 -32.90 -2.83 -0.31
C VAL A 380 -33.79 -2.95 -1.56
N GLU A 381 -34.00 -1.86 -2.30
CA GLU A 381 -34.77 -1.86 -3.56
C GLU A 381 -34.11 -2.70 -4.67
N SER A 382 -32.80 -2.90 -4.61
CA SER A 382 -32.08 -3.75 -5.58
C SER A 382 -32.27 -5.25 -5.34
N VAL A 383 -32.87 -5.64 -4.20
CA VAL A 383 -33.13 -7.05 -3.88
C VAL A 383 -34.28 -7.55 -4.75
N ASP A 384 -33.98 -8.47 -5.66
CA ASP A 384 -34.94 -9.25 -6.45
C ASP A 384 -34.49 -10.72 -6.48
N VAL A 385 -34.88 -11.49 -5.46
CA VAL A 385 -34.29 -12.81 -5.19
C VAL A 385 -35.34 -13.86 -4.86
N SER A 386 -35.03 -15.14 -5.13
CA SER A 386 -35.91 -16.24 -4.74
C SER A 386 -35.73 -16.56 -3.26
N MET A 387 -36.83 -16.73 -2.53
CA MET A 387 -36.86 -17.11 -1.12
C MET A 387 -37.68 -18.39 -0.95
N LEU A 388 -37.16 -19.33 -0.15
CA LEU A 388 -37.89 -20.52 0.27
C LEU A 388 -38.76 -20.19 1.49
N MET A 389 -40.07 -20.34 1.39
CA MET A 389 -40.97 -20.35 2.54
C MET A 389 -41.16 -21.79 3.01
N ALA A 390 -40.52 -22.13 4.12
CA ALA A 390 -40.61 -23.46 4.70
C ALA A 390 -41.89 -23.58 5.53
N ALA A 391 -42.69 -24.60 5.23
CA ALA A 391 -43.84 -24.94 6.05
C ALA A 391 -43.40 -25.47 7.41
N ARG A 392 -44.28 -25.37 8.40
CA ARG A 392 -43.99 -25.78 9.79
C ARG A 392 -44.02 -27.29 9.98
#